data_AF-A0A9E2JUN5-F1
#
_entry.id   AF-A0A9E2JUN5-F1
#
_cell.length_a   1.000
_cell.length_b   1.000
_cell.length_c   1.000
_cell.angle_alpha   90.00
_cell.angle_beta   90.00
_cell.angle_gamma   90.00
#
_symmetry.space_group_name_H-M   'P 1'
#
loop_
_entity.id
_entity.type
_entity.pdbx_description
1 polymer ?
#
loop_
_entity_poly.entity_id
_entity_poly.type
_entity_poly.pdbx_seq_one_letter_code
_entity_poly.pdbx_strand_id
1 'polypeptide(L)'
;MRAQHRRNFTFLVAPGRLIFSIECDLPVRAWLDCGMFLQNIMITGRGSSLELCPLQAFAAYHETIRDPLGLPDNRMVIRAKAMTETSDPANRFHTEHEPQDRLATFHD
;
A
#
# COMPACT_ATOMS: atom_id res chain seq x y z
N MET A 1 0.68 20.19 4.42
CA MET A 1 0.68 18.79 4.93
C MET A 1 -0.71 18.19 5.14
N ARG A 2 -1.57 18.73 6.02
CA ARG A 2 -2.90 18.14 6.30
C ARG A 2 -3.81 17.95 5.07
N ALA A 3 -3.79 18.90 4.13
CA ALA A 3 -4.57 18.80 2.89
C ALA A 3 -4.15 17.61 2.01
N GLN A 4 -2.84 17.38 1.82
CA GLN A 4 -2.32 16.24 1.07
C GLN A 4 -2.64 14.93 1.78
N HIS A 5 -2.48 14.86 3.10
CA HIS A 5 -2.81 13.65 3.87
C HIS A 5 -4.28 13.24 3.72
N ARG A 6 -5.22 14.20 3.66
CA ARG A 6 -6.63 13.92 3.41
C ARG A 6 -6.90 13.26 2.05
N ARG A 7 -6.08 13.53 1.03
CA ARG A 7 -6.23 12.91 -0.29
C ARG A 7 -5.99 11.40 -0.26
N ASN A 8 -5.32 10.88 0.77
CA ASN A 8 -5.20 9.43 0.97
C ASN A 8 -6.59 8.78 1.07
N PHE A 9 -7.51 9.41 1.80
CA PHE A 9 -8.87 8.90 2.03
C PHE A 9 -9.82 9.10 0.83
N THR A 10 -9.44 9.90 -0.16
CA THR A 10 -10.12 9.97 -1.46
C THR A 10 -9.49 9.04 -2.51
N PHE A 11 -8.67 8.09 -2.06
CA PHE A 11 -7.96 7.14 -2.90
C PHE A 11 -7.08 7.78 -3.98
N LEU A 12 -6.64 9.03 -3.76
CA LEU A 12 -5.96 9.86 -4.74
C LEU A 12 -6.72 9.93 -6.08
N VAL A 13 -8.05 9.92 -6.04
CA VAL A 13 -8.95 10.04 -7.21
C VAL A 13 -8.77 8.88 -8.23
N ALA A 14 -8.36 7.70 -7.75
CA ALA A 14 -8.20 6.52 -8.60
C ALA A 14 -9.55 5.93 -9.08
N PRO A 15 -9.62 5.39 -10.32
CA PRO A 15 -10.80 4.71 -10.84
C PRO A 15 -11.02 3.33 -10.18
N GLY A 16 -9.94 2.65 -9.78
CA GLY A 16 -9.97 1.35 -9.11
C GLY A 16 -9.51 1.41 -7.66
N ARG A 17 -10.11 0.57 -6.79
CA ARG A 17 -9.76 0.48 -5.37
C ARG A 17 -9.53 -0.98 -4.99
N LEU A 18 -8.32 -1.28 -4.52
CA LEU A 18 -8.00 -2.55 -3.88
C LEU A 18 -7.90 -2.34 -2.36
N ILE A 19 -8.51 -3.24 -1.60
CA ILE A 19 -8.47 -3.29 -0.15
C ILE A 19 -7.95 -4.67 0.23
N PHE A 20 -6.90 -4.71 1.04
CA PHE A 20 -6.34 -5.92 1.62
C PHE A 20 -6.72 -5.94 3.10
N SER A 21 -6.83 -7.14 3.67
CA SER A 21 -6.94 -7.28 5.11
C SER A 21 -6.17 -8.48 5.58
N ILE A 22 -5.62 -8.39 6.79
CA ILE A 22 -4.89 -9.46 7.47
C ILE A 22 -5.63 -9.77 8.77
N GLU A 23 -5.64 -11.02 9.21
CA GLU A 23 -6.19 -11.37 10.53
C GLU A 23 -5.29 -10.81 11.64
N CYS A 24 -5.90 -10.21 12.66
CA CYS A 24 -5.21 -9.60 13.79
C CYS A 24 -4.42 -10.62 14.61
N ASP A 25 -4.87 -11.88 14.64
CA ASP A 25 -4.27 -12.96 15.43
C ASP A 25 -3.09 -13.64 14.73
N LEU A 26 -2.77 -13.24 13.49
CA LEU A 26 -1.65 -13.81 12.77
C LEU A 26 -0.32 -13.39 13.42
N PRO A 27 0.67 -14.30 13.43
CA PRO A 27 1.98 -14.00 13.99
C PRO A 27 2.65 -12.87 13.20
N VAL A 28 3.59 -12.16 13.85
CA VAL A 28 4.38 -11.08 13.22
C VAL A 28 5.01 -11.51 11.88
N ARG A 29 5.37 -12.79 11.73
CA ARG A 29 5.89 -13.35 10.47
C ARG A 29 4.91 -13.22 9.30
N ALA A 30 3.60 -13.33 9.52
CA ALA A 30 2.61 -13.19 8.45
C ALA A 30 2.61 -11.79 7.81
N TRP A 31 3.13 -10.78 8.52
CA TRP A 31 3.30 -9.44 7.96
C TRP A 31 4.37 -9.37 6.89
N LEU A 32 5.41 -10.23 6.99
CA LEU A 32 6.39 -10.38 5.93
C LEU A 32 5.72 -10.92 4.66
N ASP A 33 4.90 -11.95 4.81
CA ASP A 33 4.15 -12.55 3.70
C ASP A 33 3.18 -11.55 3.08
N CYS A 34 2.48 -10.75 3.90
CA CYS A 34 1.62 -9.68 3.41
C CYS A 34 2.40 -8.60 2.65
N GLY A 35 3.58 -8.22 3.13
CA GLY A 35 4.45 -7.26 2.45
C GLY A 35 4.91 -7.78 1.09
N MET A 36 5.35 -9.05 1.04
CA MET A 36 5.77 -9.72 -0.20
C MET A 36 4.60 -9.85 -1.18
N PHE A 37 3.42 -10.26 -0.71
CA PHE A 37 2.22 -10.39 -1.53
C PHE A 37 1.80 -9.04 -2.13
N LEU A 38 1.77 -7.99 -1.30
CA LEU A 38 1.46 -6.64 -1.76
C LEU A 38 2.46 -6.16 -2.81
N GLN A 39 3.76 -6.34 -2.56
CA GLN A 39 4.82 -5.98 -3.51
C GLN A 39 4.67 -6.72 -4.84
N ASN A 40 4.36 -8.02 -4.83
CA ASN A 40 4.15 -8.81 -6.04
C ASN A 40 3.02 -8.22 -6.89
N ILE A 41 1.89 -7.87 -6.27
CA ILE A 41 0.77 -7.23 -6.99
C ILE A 41 1.20 -5.88 -7.59
N MET A 42 1.98 -5.08 -6.85
CA MET A 42 2.49 -3.80 -7.36
C MET A 42 3.43 -3.98 -8.55
N ILE A 43 4.31 -4.99 -8.52
CA ILE A 43 5.21 -5.33 -9.63
C ILE A 43 4.39 -5.82 -10.84
N THR A 44 3.44 -6.73 -10.66
CA THR A 44 2.55 -7.21 -11.72
C THR A 44 1.78 -6.07 -12.36
N GLY A 45 1.33 -5.11 -11.54
CA GLY A 45 0.66 -3.90 -12.00
C GLY A 45 1.47 -3.10 -13.04
N ARG A 46 2.80 -3.04 -12.91
CA ARG A 46 3.70 -2.33 -13.85
C ARG A 46 3.65 -2.87 -15.28
N GLY A 47 3.32 -4.15 -15.46
CA GLY A 47 3.16 -4.77 -16.77
C GLY A 47 1.78 -4.55 -17.40
N SER A 48 0.90 -3.80 -16.73
CA SER A 48 -0.49 -3.57 -17.14
C SER A 48 -0.83 -2.08 -17.03
N SER A 49 -2.07 -1.70 -17.34
CA SER A 49 -2.58 -0.33 -17.10
C SER A 49 -2.90 -0.05 -15.62
N LEU A 50 -2.47 -0.92 -14.71
CA LEU A 50 -2.78 -0.91 -13.29
C LEU A 50 -1.52 -0.63 -12.46
N GLU A 51 -0.94 0.55 -12.58
CA GLU A 51 0.10 0.96 -11.63
C GLU A 51 -0.48 0.96 -10.21
N LEU A 52 0.30 0.69 -9.17
CA LEU A 52 -0.22 0.69 -7.80
C LEU A 52 0.58 1.61 -6.86
N CYS A 53 -0.08 2.17 -5.84
CA CYS A 53 0.57 2.96 -4.78
C CYS A 53 0.04 2.51 -3.41
N PRO A 54 0.91 1.99 -2.51
CA PRO A 54 0.48 1.50 -1.21
C PRO A 54 0.09 2.69 -0.30
N LEU A 55 -1.04 2.60 0.41
CA LEU A 55 -1.54 3.64 1.30
C LEU A 55 -1.77 3.09 2.71
N GLN A 56 -0.81 3.27 3.60
CA GLN A 56 -0.90 2.82 4.99
C GLN A 56 -1.87 3.66 5.84
N ALA A 57 -2.23 4.88 5.42
CA ALA A 57 -3.09 5.79 6.18
C ALA A 57 -4.47 5.23 6.57
N PHE A 58 -4.99 4.23 5.84
CA PHE A 58 -6.26 3.56 6.14
C PHE A 58 -6.17 2.62 7.35
N ALA A 59 -4.98 2.13 7.70
CA ALA A 59 -4.79 1.22 8.82
C ALA A 59 -5.28 1.85 10.13
N ALA A 60 -5.12 3.17 10.30
CA ALA A 60 -5.60 3.90 11.49
C ALA A 60 -7.14 3.96 11.62
N TYR A 61 -7.88 3.60 10.58
CA TYR A 61 -9.35 3.65 10.52
C TYR A 61 -9.95 2.27 10.21
N HIS A 62 -9.21 1.19 10.47
CA HIS A 62 -9.64 -0.15 10.07
C HIS A 62 -11.02 -0.53 10.62
N GLU A 63 -11.37 -0.12 11.84
CA GLU A 63 -12.69 -0.38 12.44
C GLU A 63 -13.80 0.27 11.64
N THR A 64 -13.67 1.57 11.34
CA THR A 64 -14.63 2.32 10.51
C THR A 64 -14.78 1.74 9.10
N ILE A 65 -13.73 1.10 8.58
CA ILE A 65 -13.71 0.55 7.22
C ILE A 65 -14.31 -0.86 7.16
N ARG A 66 -14.28 -1.63 8.26
CA ARG A 66 -14.79 -3.02 8.30
C ARG A 66 -16.29 -3.08 8.01
N ASP A 67 -17.07 -2.27 8.72
CA ASP A 67 -18.54 -2.27 8.66
C ASP A 67 -19.09 -2.14 7.23
N PRO A 68 -18.73 -1.10 6.44
CA PRO A 68 -19.27 -0.96 5.08
C PRO A 68 -18.78 -2.04 4.11
N LEU A 69 -17.75 -2.80 4.46
CA LEU A 69 -17.21 -3.89 3.65
C LEU A 69 -17.64 -5.29 4.12
N GLY A 70 -18.39 -5.37 5.23
CA GLY A 70 -18.76 -6.65 5.85
C GLY A 70 -17.56 -7.48 6.31
N LEU A 71 -16.45 -6.83 6.71
CA LEU A 71 -15.28 -7.52 7.21
C LEU A 71 -15.45 -7.90 8.70
N PRO A 72 -15.01 -9.10 9.12
CA PRO A 72 -15.01 -9.47 10.54
C PRO A 72 -14.15 -8.55 11.44
N ASP A 73 -14.48 -8.51 12.73
CA ASP A 73 -13.78 -7.69 13.74
C ASP A 73 -12.31 -8.05 13.92
N ASN A 74 -11.91 -9.27 13.55
CA ASN A 74 -10.52 -9.71 13.61
C ASN A 74 -9.71 -9.36 12.36
N ARG A 75 -10.19 -8.47 11.46
CA ARG A 75 -9.47 -8.08 10.24
C ARG A 75 -8.84 -6.71 10.35
N MET A 76 -7.53 -6.59 10.26
CA MET A 76 -6.89 -5.28 10.08
C MET A 76 -6.77 -4.94 8.59
N VAL A 77 -7.19 -3.74 8.20
CA VAL A 77 -7.22 -3.29 6.81
C VAL A 77 -5.88 -2.69 6.38
N ILE A 78 -5.34 -3.16 5.26
CA ILE A 78 -4.16 -2.64 4.56
C ILE A 78 -4.60 -2.27 3.14
N ARG A 79 -4.19 -1.13 2.57
CA ARG A 79 -4.77 -0.67 1.29
C ARG A 79 -3.71 -0.40 0.22
N ALA A 80 -4.03 -0.73 -1.04
CA ALA A 80 -3.25 -0.31 -2.21
C ALA A 80 -4.11 0.40 -3.27
N LYS A 81 -3.59 1.50 -3.81
CA LYS A 81 -4.14 2.25 -4.96
C LYS A 81 -3.88 1.49 -6.23
N ALA A 82 -4.81 1.56 -7.18
CA ALA A 82 -4.52 1.45 -8.61
C ALA A 82 -4.37 2.86 -9.22
N MET A 83 -3.16 3.29 -9.50
CA MET A 83 -2.83 4.51 -10.23
C MET A 83 -3.15 4.34 -11.72
N THR A 84 -3.76 5.38 -12.28
CA THR A 84 -3.94 5.54 -13.73
C THR A 84 -3.58 6.95 -14.20
N GLU A 85 -3.17 7.87 -13.31
CA GLU A 85 -2.97 9.27 -13.66
C GLU A 85 -1.53 9.71 -13.44
N THR A 86 -0.75 9.64 -14.51
CA THR A 86 0.67 10.03 -14.60
C THR A 86 0.87 11.55 -14.63
N SER A 87 -0.20 12.35 -14.72
CA SER A 87 -0.16 13.81 -14.89
C SER A 87 0.04 14.60 -13.58
N ASP A 88 -0.28 14.02 -12.41
CA ASP A 88 -0.11 14.69 -11.11
C ASP A 88 1.37 15.05 -10.88
N PRO A 89 1.72 16.32 -10.61
CA PRO A 89 3.10 16.73 -10.34
C PRO A 89 3.78 15.92 -9.23
N ALA A 90 3.02 15.42 -8.26
CA ALA A 90 3.54 14.57 -7.19
C ALA A 90 4.20 13.27 -7.71
N ASN A 91 3.79 12.78 -8.88
CA ASN A 91 4.34 11.57 -9.48
C ASN A 91 5.67 11.81 -10.22
N ARG A 92 6.15 13.06 -10.32
CA ARG A 92 7.46 13.40 -10.90
C ARG A 92 8.59 13.40 -9.88
N PHE A 93 8.27 13.22 -8.60
CA PHE A 93 9.25 13.10 -7.55
C PHE A 93 9.90 11.72 -7.59
N HIS A 94 11.23 11.69 -7.62
CA HIS A 94 12.01 10.46 -7.53
C HIS A 94 12.55 10.31 -6.11
N THR A 95 12.36 9.14 -5.51
CA THR A 95 12.94 8.82 -4.20
C THR A 95 14.39 8.38 -4.40
N GLU A 96 15.25 8.75 -3.45
CA GLU A 96 16.61 8.24 -3.38
C GLU A 96 16.60 6.86 -2.70
N HIS A 97 17.51 5.98 -3.12
CA HIS A 97 17.74 4.69 -2.50
C HIS A 97 19.14 4.66 -1.90
N GLU A 98 19.26 4.06 -0.71
CA GLU A 98 20.57 3.82 -0.10
C GLU A 98 21.41 2.88 -0.98
N PRO A 99 22.72 3.16 -1.15
CA PRO A 99 23.60 2.30 -1.92
C PRO A 99 23.77 0.93 -1.24
N GLN A 100 24.10 -0.10 -2.04
CA GLN A 100 24.09 -1.50 -1.60
C GLN A 100 25.07 -1.79 -0.46
N ASP A 101 26.22 -1.12 -0.46
CA ASP A 101 27.26 -1.21 0.57
C ASP A 101 26.80 -0.67 1.95
N ARG A 102 25.73 0.14 1.98
CA ARG A 102 25.07 0.58 3.23
C ARG A 102 23.91 -0.31 3.65
N LEU A 103 23.45 -1.20 2.78
CA LEU A 103 22.30 -2.09 3.02
C LEU A 103 22.70 -3.53 3.33
N ALA A 104 23.84 -4.00 2.82
CA ALA A 104 24.26 -5.40 2.95
C ALA A 104 25.78 -5.52 3.16
N THR A 105 26.18 -6.53 3.92
CA THR A 105 27.57 -6.99 4.03
C THR A 105 27.71 -8.31 3.28
N PHE A 106 28.68 -8.38 2.38
CA PHE A 106 28.96 -9.57 1.58
C PHE A 106 30.16 -10.30 2.18
N HIS A 107 30.06 -11.63 2.28
CA HIS A 107 31.12 -12.52 2.72
C HIS A 107 31.36 -13.54 1.61
N ASP A 108 32.63 -13.86 1.35
CA ASP A 108 33.04 -14.87 0.36
C ASP A 108 32.77 -16.31 0.85
#